data_AF-A0A1I7KF96-F1
#
_entry.id   AF-A0A1I7KF96-F1
#
_cell.length_a   1.000
_cell.length_b   1.000
_cell.length_c   1.000
_cell.angle_alpha   90.00
_cell.angle_beta   90.00
_cell.angle_gamma   90.00
#
_symmetry.space_group_name_H-M   'P 1'
#
loop_
_entity.id
_entity.type
_entity.pdbx_description
1 polymer ?
#
loop_
_entity_poly.entity_id
_entity_poly.type
_entity_poly.pdbx_seq_one_letter_code
_entity_poly.pdbx_strand_id
1 'polypeptide(L)' 'MLIRARPDEWYTTENVGDGITHIGEPFIQTFYRCNVWHIRGRERDMLVDSGMGGGITA' A
#
# COMPACT_ATOMS: atom_id res chain seq x y z
N MET A 1 15.07 9.28 -14.79
CA MET A 1 15.35 7.83 -14.67
C MET A 1 14.01 7.13 -14.68
N LEU A 2 13.73 6.23 -15.62
CA LEU A 2 12.49 5.45 -15.60
C LEU A 2 12.75 4.21 -14.75
N ILE A 3 12.11 4.10 -13.59
CA ILE A 3 12.15 2.88 -12.78
C ILE A 3 11.27 1.85 -13.49
N ARG A 4 11.83 0.66 -13.74
CA ARG A 4 11.10 -0.48 -14.29
C ARG A 4 11.01 -1.54 -13.20
N ALA A 5 9.87 -1.60 -12.55
CA ALA A 5 9.55 -2.57 -11.51
C ALA A 5 8.55 -3.59 -12.05
N ARG A 6 8.61 -4.82 -11.56
CA ARG A 6 7.59 -5.85 -11.80
C ARG A 6 6.31 -5.49 -11.05
N PRO A 7 5.12 -5.97 -11.48
CA PRO A 7 3.86 -5.68 -10.81
C PRO A 7 3.89 -5.95 -9.29
N ASP A 8 4.57 -7.01 -8.86
CA ASP A 8 4.72 -7.43 -7.47
C ASP A 8 5.72 -6.59 -6.65
N GLU A 9 6.51 -5.73 -7.28
CA GLU A 9 7.50 -4.87 -6.61
C GLU A 9 6.95 -3.47 -6.32
N TRP A 10 5.83 -3.08 -6.95
CA TRP A 10 5.27 -1.73 -6.85
C TRP A 10 4.74 -1.37 -5.46
N TYR A 11 4.42 -2.37 -4.64
CA TYR A 11 3.92 -2.19 -3.29
C TYR A 11 4.70 -3.08 -2.31
N THR A 12 4.90 -2.57 -1.10
CA THR A 12 5.41 -3.34 0.05
C THR A 12 4.34 -3.40 1.13
N THR A 13 4.35 -4.44 1.95
CA THR A 13 3.44 -4.56 3.10
C THR A 13 4.22 -4.68 4.39
N GLU A 14 3.80 -3.93 5.41
CA GLU A 14 4.33 -4.02 6.77
C GLU A 14 3.17 -4.20 7.74
N ASN A 15 3.14 -5.32 8.45
CA ASN A 15 2.15 -5.54 9.52
C ASN A 15 2.61 -4.79 10.77
N VAL A 16 1.78 -3.88 11.27
CA VAL A 16 2.09 -3.04 12.43
C VAL A 16 1.33 -3.46 13.70
N GLY A 17 0.62 -4.59 13.67
CA GLY A 17 -0.17 -5.11 14.78
C GLY A 17 -1.66 -4.77 14.69
N ASP A 18 -2.47 -5.39 15.55
CA ASP A 18 -3.92 -5.14 15.70
C ASP A 18 -4.75 -5.24 14.41
N GLY A 19 -4.30 -6.09 13.48
CA GLY A 19 -4.94 -6.25 12.18
C GLY A 19 -4.72 -5.07 11.23
N ILE A 20 -3.71 -4.24 11.48
CA ILE A 20 -3.34 -3.09 10.67
C ILE A 20 -2.10 -3.43 9.84
N THR A 21 -2.17 -3.17 8.54
CA THR A 21 -1.07 -3.31 7.59
C THR A 21 -0.85 -1.98 6.88
N HIS A 22 0.37 -1.48 6.91
CA HIS A 22 0.82 -0.37 6.08
C HIS A 22 1.20 -0.91 4.69
N ILE A 23 0.75 -0.23 3.63
CA ILE A 23 1.08 -0.56 2.25
C ILE A 23 1.94 0.58 1.68
N GLY A 24 3.21 0.29 1.40
CA GLY A 24 4.20 1.28 0.96
C GLY A 24 4.41 1.29 -0.55
N GLU A 25 4.78 2.45 -1.10
CA GLU A 25 5.12 2.62 -2.52
C GLU A 25 6.63 2.99 -2.63
N PRO A 26 7.54 2.01 -2.70
CA PRO A 26 8.98 2.23 -2.54
C PRO A 26 9.60 3.11 -3.63
N PHE A 27 8.93 3.23 -4.78
CA PHE A 27 9.42 3.98 -5.94
C PHE A 27 8.82 5.39 -6.07
N ILE A 28 7.90 5.77 -5.18
CA ILE A 28 7.29 7.10 -5.15
C ILE A 28 8.01 7.98 -4.15
N GLN A 29 8.32 9.21 -4.56
CA GLN A 29 8.93 10.21 -3.68
C GLN A 29 8.01 10.48 -2.49
N THR A 30 8.59 10.58 -1.29
CA THR A 30 7.84 10.67 -0.02
C THR A 30 6.76 11.76 -0.02
N PHE A 31 7.00 12.89 -0.68
CA PHE A 31 6.03 13.98 -0.76
C PHE A 31 4.75 13.62 -1.55
N TYR A 32 4.85 12.72 -2.53
CA TYR A 32 3.74 12.31 -3.41
C TYR A 32 3.17 10.93 -3.06
N ARG A 33 3.67 10.30 -1.99
CA ARG A 33 3.28 8.94 -1.62
C ARG A 33 1.89 8.93 -1.00
N CYS A 34 1.08 7.94 -1.36
CA CYS A 34 -0.19 7.68 -0.70
C CYS A 34 0.04 7.06 0.69
N ASN A 35 -0.86 7.37 1.63
CA ASN A 35 -0.84 6.76 2.95
C ASN A 35 -1.80 5.58 2.94
N VAL A 36 -1.35 4.48 2.34
CA VAL A 36 -2.21 3.31 2.14
C VAL A 36 -2.19 2.42 3.38
N TRP A 37 -3.37 2.18 3.95
CA TRP A 37 -3.54 1.31 5.12
C TRP A 37 -4.68 0.33 4.93
N HIS A 38 -4.43 -0.94 5.25
CA HIS A 38 -5.45 -1.96 5.37
C HIS A 38 -5.71 -2.25 6.84
N ILE A 39 -6.98 -2.19 7.24
CA ILE A 39 -7.43 -2.41 8.60
C ILE A 39 -8.46 -3.53 8.58
N ARG A 40 -8.14 -4.63 9.26
CA ARG A 40 -9.05 -5.76 9.44
C ARG A 40 -10.16 -5.39 10.41
N GLY A 41 -11.41 -5.56 9.98
CA GLY A 41 -12.57 -5.41 10.85
C GLY A 41 -13.28 -6.73 11.09
N ARG A 42 -14.23 -6.74 12.03
CA ARG A 42 -14.99 -7.95 12.36
C ARG A 42 -15.82 -8.47 11.18
N GLU A 43 -16.46 -7.57 10.46
CA GLU A 43 -17.40 -7.89 9.38
C GLU A 43 -16.89 -7.47 8.01
N ARG A 44 -16.08 -6.41 7.98
CA ARG A 44 -15.52 -5.83 6.76
C ARG A 44 -14.19 -5.21 7.09
N ASP A 45 -13.32 -5.20 6.09
CA ASP A 45 -12.06 -4.50 6.16
C ASP A 45 -12.22 -3.07 5.65
N MET A 46 -11.31 -2.20 6.08
CA MET A 46 -11.21 -0.83 5.63
C MET A 46 -9.87 -0.62 4.92
N LEU A 47 -9.92 0.01 3.75
CA LEU A 47 -8.75 0.51 3.05
C LEU A 47 -8.75 2.04 3.15
N VAL A 48 -7.70 2.60 3.73
CA VAL A 48 -7.44 4.04 3.72
C VAL A 48 -6.54 4.33 2.54
N ASP A 49 -6.97 5.23 1.66
CA ASP A 49 -6.28 5.57 0.41
C ASP A 49 -6.20 4.38 -0.57
N SER A 50 -5.87 4.64 -1.84
CA SER A 50 -5.89 3.63 -2.92
C SER A 50 -4.59 3.55 -3.71
N GLY A 51 -3.55 4.28 -3.27
CA GLY A 51 -2.27 4.34 -3.96
C GLY A 51 -2.32 5.16 -5.25
N MET A 52 -1.15 5.38 -5.84
CA MET A 52 -0.99 6.15 -7.07
C MET A 52 -1.42 5.41 -8.37
N GLY A 53 -2.11 4.28 -8.25
CA GLY A 53 -2.50 3.40 -9.36
C GLY A 53 -1.44 2.33 -9.67
N GLY A 54 -1.90 1.13 -10.07
CA GLY A 54 -1.05 -0.07 -10.21
C GLY A 54 -1.76 -1.37 -9.82
N GLY A 55 -2.90 -1.26 -9.12
CA GLY A 55 -3.66 -2.40 -8.62
C GLY A 55 -3.09 -2.85 -7.29
N ILE A 56 -3.72 -2.43 -6.19
CA ILE A 56 -3.45 -2.99 -4.86
C ILE A 56 -4.28 -4.28 -4.78
N THR A 57 -3.63 -5.44 -4.84
CA THR A 57 -4.24 -6.67 -4.33
C THR A 57 -4.05 -6.67 -2.82
N ALA A 58 -5.08 -6.21 -2.10
CA ALA A 58 -5.22 -6.41 -0.67
C ALA A 58 -5.48 -7.88 -0.34
#